data_AF-K4HB71-F1
#
_entry.id   AF-K4HB71-F1
#
_cell.length_a   1.000
_cell.length_b   1.000
_cell.length_c   1.000
_cell.angle_alpha   90.00
_cell.angle_beta   90.00
_cell.angle_gamma   90.00
#
_symmetry.space_group_name_H-M   'P 1'
#
loop_
_entity.id
_entity.type
_entity.pdbx_description
1 polymer ?
#
loop_
_entity_poly.entity_id
_entity_poly.type
_entity_poly.pdbx_seq_one_letter_code
_entity_poly.pdbx_strand_id
1 'polypeptide(L)'
;GIEWLNSQSIPTYASELTNELLKKDGKARAKNSFSEVSYWLVKNKIEVFYPGPGHTPDNVVVWLPERKILFGGCFVKPYGLGNLGDANLEAWPTSAKILMSRYGKAKLVVPSHSEVGDAS
;
A
#
# COMPACT_ATOMS: atom_id res chain seq x y z
N GLY A 1 -7.15 -9.22 9.73
CA GLY A 1 -8.55 -9.23 10.19
C GLY A 1 -9.60 -9.33 9.09
N ILE A 2 -9.23 -9.58 7.82
CA ILE A 2 -10.18 -9.64 6.69
C ILE A 2 -11.27 -10.69 6.91
N GLU A 3 -10.89 -11.90 7.33
CA GLU A 3 -11.83 -13.00 7.57
C GLU A 3 -12.96 -12.62 8.55
N TRP A 4 -12.58 -12.01 9.67
CA TRP A 4 -13.54 -11.56 10.67
C TRP A 4 -14.42 -10.43 10.14
N LEU A 5 -13.86 -9.42 9.46
CA LEU A 5 -14.67 -8.34 8.86
C LEU A 5 -15.67 -8.89 7.82
N ASN A 6 -15.25 -9.86 7.03
CA ASN A 6 -16.12 -10.55 6.07
C ASN A 6 -17.26 -11.30 6.78
N SER A 7 -17.01 -11.95 7.92
CA SER A 7 -18.06 -12.64 8.69
C SER A 7 -19.09 -11.68 9.27
N GLN A 8 -18.70 -10.42 9.50
CA GLN A 8 -19.59 -9.33 9.91
C GLN A 8 -20.21 -8.56 8.73
N SER A 9 -20.02 -9.03 7.50
CA SER A 9 -20.51 -8.35 6.28
C SER A 9 -20.00 -6.90 6.13
N ILE A 10 -18.86 -6.57 6.73
CA ILE A 10 -18.19 -5.29 6.53
C ILE A 10 -17.40 -5.36 5.22
N PRO A 11 -17.57 -4.39 4.29
CA PRO A 11 -16.84 -4.37 3.04
C PRO A 11 -15.33 -4.32 3.24
N THR A 12 -14.61 -5.27 2.64
CA THR A 12 -13.15 -5.34 2.62
C THR A 12 -12.63 -5.14 1.20
N TYR A 13 -11.47 -4.49 1.07
CA TYR A 13 -10.86 -4.13 -0.21
C TYR A 13 -9.39 -4.53 -0.21
N ALA A 14 -8.92 -5.04 -1.35
CA ALA A 14 -7.51 -5.31 -1.63
C ALA A 14 -7.26 -5.17 -3.14
N SER A 15 -6.02 -4.99 -3.57
CA SER A 15 -5.73 -5.06 -5.02
C SER A 15 -6.03 -6.48 -5.53
N GLU A 16 -6.27 -6.63 -6.83
CA GLU A 16 -6.42 -7.96 -7.44
C GLU A 16 -5.19 -8.84 -7.16
N LEU A 17 -3.98 -8.29 -7.31
CA LEU A 17 -2.73 -8.99 -7.03
C LEU A 17 -2.60 -9.41 -5.56
N THR A 18 -3.00 -8.54 -4.62
CA THR A 18 -3.05 -8.89 -3.19
C THR A 18 -4.01 -10.05 -2.94
N ASN A 19 -5.20 -10.03 -3.56
CA ASN A 19 -6.17 -11.12 -3.43
C ASN A 19 -5.68 -12.44 -4.04
N GLU A 20 -4.89 -12.39 -5.11
CA GLU A 20 -4.24 -13.56 -5.69
C GLU A 20 -3.18 -14.15 -4.75
N LEU A 21 -2.34 -13.32 -4.15
CA LEU A 21 -1.36 -13.75 -3.15
C LEU A 21 -2.05 -14.33 -1.90
N LEU A 22 -3.10 -13.69 -1.40
CA LEU A 22 -3.91 -14.23 -0.30
C LEU A 22 -4.49 -15.61 -0.64
N LYS A 23 -4.98 -15.81 -1.87
CA LYS A 23 -5.50 -17.11 -2.33
C LYS A 23 -4.39 -18.16 -2.34
N LYS A 24 -3.21 -17.82 -2.89
CA LYS A 24 -2.04 -18.70 -2.97
C LYS A 24 -1.60 -19.15 -1.57
N ASP A 25 -1.67 -18.25 -0.60
CA ASP A 25 -1.27 -18.50 0.78
C ASP A 25 -2.37 -19.15 1.64
N GLY A 26 -3.50 -19.53 1.04
CA GLY A 26 -4.63 -20.14 1.75
C GLY A 26 -5.30 -19.19 2.76
N LYS A 27 -5.22 -17.87 2.56
CA LYS A 27 -5.80 -16.84 3.42
C LYS A 27 -7.16 -16.35 2.89
N ALA A 28 -7.98 -15.84 3.80
CA ALA A 28 -9.23 -15.18 3.42
C ALA A 28 -8.95 -13.93 2.56
N ARG A 29 -9.59 -13.88 1.39
CA ARG A 29 -9.54 -12.73 0.47
C ARG A 29 -10.44 -11.59 0.90
N ALA A 30 -10.11 -10.37 0.47
CA ALA A 30 -11.04 -9.26 0.50
C ALA A 30 -12.24 -9.52 -0.43
N LYS A 31 -13.40 -8.97 -0.11
CA LYS A 31 -14.63 -9.16 -0.88
C LYS A 31 -14.70 -8.29 -2.14
N ASN A 32 -14.02 -7.16 -2.13
CA ASN A 32 -13.90 -6.24 -3.26
C ASN A 32 -12.43 -6.16 -3.70
N SER A 33 -12.22 -5.97 -5.00
CA SER A 33 -10.90 -5.75 -5.57
C SER A 33 -10.86 -4.62 -6.57
N PHE A 34 -9.65 -4.13 -6.83
CA PHE A 34 -9.33 -3.11 -7.83
C PHE A 34 -8.01 -3.48 -8.52
N SER A 35 -7.84 -3.06 -9.78
CA SER A 35 -6.65 -3.32 -10.59
C SER A 35 -6.01 -2.06 -11.15
N GLU A 36 -6.66 -0.90 -10.99
CA GLU A 36 -6.15 0.38 -11.43
C GLU A 36 -4.92 0.79 -10.61
N VAL A 37 -3.96 1.43 -11.29
CA VAL A 37 -2.76 2.00 -10.66
C VAL A 37 -3.14 3.06 -9.60
N SER A 38 -4.23 3.78 -9.82
CA SER A 38 -4.82 4.72 -8.86
C SER A 38 -6.31 4.42 -8.74
N TYR A 39 -6.75 4.15 -7.51
CA TYR A 39 -8.11 3.76 -7.18
C TYR A 39 -8.64 4.66 -6.06
N TRP A 40 -9.80 5.29 -6.30
CA TRP A 40 -10.47 6.09 -5.27
C TRP A 40 -11.37 5.20 -4.43
N LEU A 41 -10.90 4.80 -3.24
CA LEU A 41 -11.75 4.14 -2.26
C LEU A 41 -12.88 5.08 -1.81
N VAL A 42 -12.55 6.36 -1.64
CA VAL A 42 -13.53 7.43 -1.45
C VAL A 42 -13.12 8.60 -2.34
N LYS A 43 -13.94 8.92 -3.33
CA LYS A 43 -13.67 9.96 -4.32
C LYS A 43 -13.21 11.26 -3.65
N ASN A 44 -12.06 11.77 -4.09
CA ASN A 44 -11.40 12.99 -3.60
C ASN A 44 -10.94 12.97 -2.13
N LYS A 45 -11.06 11.85 -1.40
CA LYS A 45 -10.71 11.76 0.02
C LYS A 45 -9.71 10.67 0.37
N ILE A 46 -9.83 9.50 -0.24
CA ILE A 46 -8.97 8.34 0.01
C ILE A 46 -8.60 7.73 -1.33
N GLU A 47 -7.35 7.95 -1.74
CA GLU A 47 -6.76 7.36 -2.93
C GLU A 47 -5.86 6.19 -2.52
N VAL A 48 -5.95 5.07 -3.22
CA VAL A 48 -4.99 3.99 -3.18
C VAL A 48 -4.12 4.08 -4.42
N PHE A 49 -2.80 3.98 -4.26
CA PHE A 49 -1.86 4.09 -5.36
C PHE A 49 -0.87 2.92 -5.36
N TYR A 50 -0.64 2.35 -6.54
CA TYR A 50 0.34 1.30 -6.78
C TYR A 50 1.61 1.91 -7.42
N PRO A 51 2.72 2.06 -6.67
CA PRO A 51 3.97 2.59 -7.22
C PRO A 51 4.76 1.54 -8.04
N GLY A 52 4.31 0.28 -8.06
CA GLY A 52 5.06 -0.87 -8.57
C GLY A 52 5.63 -1.74 -7.43
N PRO A 53 6.30 -2.86 -7.78
CA PRO A 53 6.82 -3.82 -6.82
C PRO A 53 7.89 -3.22 -5.90
N GLY A 54 7.94 -3.67 -4.65
CA GLY A 54 8.97 -3.27 -3.69
C GLY A 54 9.10 -4.27 -2.56
N HIS A 55 8.52 -3.95 -1.40
CA HIS A 55 8.52 -4.85 -0.24
C HIS A 55 7.81 -6.18 -0.56
N THR A 56 6.74 -6.11 -1.35
CA THR A 56 6.05 -7.25 -1.95
C THR A 56 5.68 -6.88 -3.39
N PRO A 57 5.27 -7.83 -4.25
CA PRO A 57 4.86 -7.51 -5.61
C PRO A 57 3.57 -6.67 -5.66
N ASP A 58 2.76 -6.70 -4.60
CA ASP A 58 1.40 -6.15 -4.55
C ASP A 58 1.25 -4.92 -3.65
N ASN A 59 2.35 -4.41 -3.09
CA ASN A 59 2.27 -3.30 -2.14
C ASN A 59 1.56 -2.07 -2.74
N VAL A 60 0.64 -1.48 -1.99
CA VAL A 60 0.02 -0.19 -2.32
C VAL A 60 0.25 0.81 -1.19
N VAL A 61 0.15 2.08 -1.51
CA VAL A 61 0.12 3.18 -0.54
C VAL A 61 -1.27 3.81 -0.52
N VAL A 62 -1.61 4.51 0.57
CA VAL A 62 -2.88 5.24 0.68
C VAL A 62 -2.61 6.72 0.89
N TRP A 63 -3.24 7.57 0.09
CA TRP A 63 -3.09 9.02 0.09
C TRP A 63 -4.37 9.72 0.52
N LEU A 64 -4.22 10.68 1.44
CA LEU A 64 -5.28 11.57 1.93
C LEU A 64 -5.03 13.00 1.44
N PRO A 65 -5.57 13.41 0.28
CA PRO A 65 -5.23 14.67 -0.37
C PRO A 65 -5.53 15.92 0.47
N GLU A 66 -6.67 15.96 1.16
CA GLU A 66 -7.08 17.11 1.98
C GLU A 66 -6.11 17.41 3.14
N ARG A 67 -5.45 16.35 3.65
CA ARG A 67 -4.51 16.45 4.77
C ARG A 67 -3.05 16.36 4.35
N LYS A 68 -2.80 15.97 3.10
CA LYS A 68 -1.48 15.63 2.56
C LYS A 68 -0.77 14.54 3.36
N ILE A 69 -1.50 13.50 3.76
CA ILE A 69 -0.97 12.37 4.53
C ILE A 69 -0.81 11.17 3.61
N LEU A 70 0.38 10.56 3.62
CA LEU A 70 0.68 9.32 2.91
C LEU A 70 0.85 8.19 3.92
N PHE A 71 -0.02 7.20 3.89
CA PHE A 71 0.23 5.91 4.52
C PHE A 71 1.08 5.06 3.57
N GLY A 72 2.37 4.94 3.88
CA GLY A 72 3.36 4.23 3.07
C GLY A 72 3.43 2.74 3.35
N GLY A 73 2.80 2.28 4.44
CA GLY A 73 2.77 0.88 4.83
C GLY A 73 4.18 0.30 4.99
N CYS A 74 4.34 -0.97 4.61
CA CYS A 74 5.64 -1.66 4.67
C CYS A 74 6.57 -1.30 3.50
N PHE A 75 6.10 -0.56 2.50
CA PHE A 75 6.92 -0.09 1.37
C PHE A 75 7.89 1.01 1.78
N VAL A 76 7.46 1.91 2.66
CA VAL A 76 8.31 2.97 3.22
C VAL A 76 9.16 2.38 4.36
N LYS A 77 10.47 2.34 4.15
CA LYS A 77 11.46 1.71 5.04
C LYS A 77 12.68 2.62 5.21
N PRO A 78 12.62 3.64 6.09
CA PRO A 78 13.73 4.60 6.23
C PRO A 78 14.99 3.98 6.86
N TYR A 79 14.81 2.96 7.71
CA TYR A 79 15.90 2.32 8.46
C TYR A 79 15.97 0.82 8.15
N GLY A 80 16.55 0.49 6.99
CA GLY A 80 16.71 -0.88 6.53
C GLY A 80 15.44 -1.49 5.94
N LEU A 81 15.60 -2.36 4.94
CA LEU A 81 14.49 -2.88 4.14
C LEU A 81 13.65 -3.95 4.86
N GLY A 82 14.15 -4.53 5.95
CA GLY A 82 13.48 -5.58 6.71
C GLY A 82 13.52 -6.95 6.00
N ASN A 83 12.43 -7.72 6.10
CA ASN A 83 12.34 -9.02 5.43
C ASN A 83 12.23 -8.85 3.91
N LEU A 84 13.06 -9.60 3.17
CA LEU A 84 13.17 -9.54 1.72
C LEU A 84 12.59 -10.78 1.00
N GLY A 85 11.98 -11.71 1.74
CA GLY A 85 11.52 -13.00 1.19
C GLY A 85 10.60 -12.90 -0.02
N ASP A 86 9.73 -11.89 -0.04
CA ASP A 86 8.80 -11.60 -1.15
C ASP A 86 9.14 -10.30 -1.89
N ALA A 87 10.27 -9.68 -1.56
CA ALA A 87 10.63 -8.37 -2.08
C ALA A 87 11.12 -8.46 -3.54
N ASN A 88 10.81 -7.43 -4.32
CA ASN A 88 11.41 -7.21 -5.63
C ASN A 88 12.46 -6.10 -5.54
N LEU A 89 13.70 -6.48 -5.22
CA LEU A 89 14.81 -5.53 -5.01
C LEU A 89 15.23 -4.78 -6.27
N GLU A 90 15.03 -5.37 -7.45
CA GLU A 90 15.35 -4.75 -8.73
C GLU A 90 14.38 -3.61 -9.05
N ALA A 91 13.09 -3.83 -8.79
CA ALA A 91 12.04 -2.84 -9.06
C ALA A 91 11.92 -1.76 -7.97
N TRP A 92 12.23 -2.09 -6.70
CA TRP A 92 11.96 -1.21 -5.56
C TRP A 92 12.54 0.21 -5.72
N PRO A 93 13.80 0.42 -6.19
CA PRO A 93 14.34 1.76 -6.39
C PRO A 93 13.53 2.60 -7.40
N THR A 94 13.03 1.98 -8.46
CA THR A 94 12.20 2.65 -9.47
C THR A 94 10.83 2.99 -8.89
N SER A 95 10.20 2.05 -8.19
CA SER A 95 8.92 2.28 -7.52
C SER A 95 9.01 3.36 -6.44
N ALA A 96 10.12 3.42 -5.70
CA ALA A 96 10.36 4.47 -4.71
C ALA A 96 10.48 5.85 -5.38
N LYS A 97 11.20 5.96 -6.50
CA LYS A 97 11.28 7.20 -7.28
C LYS A 97 9.92 7.66 -7.79
N ILE A 98 9.09 6.74 -8.28
CA ILE A 98 7.71 7.03 -8.72
C ILE A 98 6.88 7.57 -7.54
N LEU A 99 6.96 6.92 -6.38
CA LEU A 99 6.26 7.34 -5.17
C LEU A 99 6.69 8.75 -4.72
N MET A 100 7.99 9.00 -4.64
CA MET A 100 8.55 10.30 -4.26
C MET A 100 8.19 11.41 -5.26
N SER A 101 8.18 11.11 -6.56
CA SER A 101 7.76 12.08 -7.59
C SER A 101 6.29 12.47 -7.43
N ARG A 102 5.41 11.51 -7.15
CA ARG A 102 3.96 11.75 -7.01
C ARG A 102 3.60 12.43 -5.69
N TYR A 103 4.21 12.02 -4.58
CA TYR A 103 3.83 12.44 -3.22
C TYR A 103 4.93 13.15 -2.44
N GLY A 104 5.96 13.69 -3.11
CA GLY A 104 7.05 14.46 -2.48
C GLY A 104 6.62 15.77 -1.79
N LYS A 105 5.32 16.09 -1.79
CA LYS A 105 4.72 17.20 -1.04
C LYS A 105 3.86 16.73 0.14
N ALA A 106 4.00 15.47 0.55
CA ALA A 106 3.33 14.94 1.74
C ALA A 106 3.76 15.76 2.98
N LYS A 107 2.79 16.10 3.82
CA LYS A 107 3.03 16.71 5.13
C LYS A 107 3.44 15.67 6.16
N LEU A 108 2.82 14.48 6.08
CA LEU A 108 3.13 13.35 6.94
C LEU A 108 3.26 12.09 6.09
N VAL A 109 4.24 11.26 6.41
CA VAL A 109 4.42 9.92 5.89
C VAL A 109 4.35 8.95 7.07
N VAL A 110 3.47 7.95 6.96
CA VAL A 110 3.22 6.96 8.01
C VAL A 110 3.70 5.58 7.54
N PRO A 111 4.88 5.13 7.97
CA PRO A 111 5.39 3.78 7.73
C PRO A 111 4.72 2.75 8.66
N SER A 112 4.75 1.47 8.32
CA SER A 112 4.21 0.41 9.19
C SER A 112 5.08 0.08 10.41
N HIS A 113 6.38 0.39 10.37
CA HIS A 113 7.37 -0.15 11.32
C HIS A 113 8.40 0.86 11.82
N SER A 114 8.11 2.15 11.68
CA SER A 114 8.94 3.23 12.24
C SER A 114 8.04 4.39 12.65
N GLU A 115 8.64 5.41 13.25
CA GLU A 115 7.92 6.64 13.60
C GLU A 115 7.38 7.35 12.35
N VAL A 116 6.34 8.16 12.58
CA VAL A 116 5.78 9.06 11.55
C VAL A 116 6.82 10.12 11.21
N GLY A 117 7.01 10.37 9.92
CA GLY A 117 7.90 11.41 9.42
C GLY A 117 7.19 12.35 8.44
N ASP A 118 7.97 13.04 7.63
CA ASP A 118 7.51 13.87 6.53
C ASP A 118 8.11 13.40 5.19
N ALA A 119 8.13 14.27 4.18
CA ALA A 119 8.64 13.94 2.85
C ALA A 119 10.16 14.21 2.67
N SER A 120 10.87 14.64 3.72
CA SER A 120 12.30 14.96 3.68
C SER A 120 13.23 13.75 3.81
#